data_AF-A0A2M7XB37-F1
#
_entry.id   AF-A0A2M7XB37-F1
#
_cell.length_a   1.000
_cell.length_b   1.000
_cell.length_c   1.000
_cell.angle_alpha   90.00
_cell.angle_beta   90.00
_cell.angle_gamma   90.00
#
_symmetry.space_group_name_H-M   'P 1'
#
loop_
_entity.id
_entity.type
_entity.pdbx_description
1 polymer ?
#
loop_
_entity_poly.entity_id
_entity_poly.type
_entity_poly.pdbx_seq_one_letter_code
_entity_poly.pdbx_strand_id
1 'polypeptide(L)'
;GRVVKQVDANELGSRVLPLSTRSYEVEVSTSTLSWFETVGEQMSTFALGPISVELELAYDDSEETLSGSLTQFLFPWQLLVTVLALVFIFLLVYRLGKKRR
;
A
#
# COMPACT_ATOMS: atom_id res chain seq x y z
N GLY A 1 -0.62 -11.94 -8.29
CA GLY A 1 -0.16 -10.74 -7.57
C GLY A 1 0.11 -11.09 -6.13
N ARG A 2 0.89 -10.28 -5.39
CA ARG A 2 1.02 -10.43 -3.93
C ARG A 2 -0.10 -9.63 -3.26
N VAL A 3 -0.92 -10.26 -2.42
CA VAL A 3 -1.93 -9.56 -1.63
C VAL A 3 -1.21 -8.79 -0.52
N VAL A 4 -1.36 -7.46 -0.53
CA VAL A 4 -0.68 -6.58 0.43
C VAL A 4 -1.53 -6.36 1.68
N LYS A 5 -2.86 -6.32 1.51
CA LYS A 5 -3.83 -6.16 2.61
C LYS A 5 -5.19 -6.69 2.15
N GLN A 6 -5.92 -7.33 3.05
CA GLN A 6 -7.30 -7.75 2.87
C GLN A 6 -8.10 -7.29 4.09
N VAL A 7 -9.28 -6.73 3.86
CA VAL A 7 -10.16 -6.26 4.93
C VAL A 7 -11.59 -6.67 4.59
N ASP A 8 -12.29 -7.29 5.53
CA ASP A 8 -13.70 -7.64 5.38
C ASP A 8 -14.58 -6.44 5.79
N ALA A 9 -15.50 -6.05 4.91
CA ALA A 9 -16.42 -4.95 5.16
C ALA A 9 -17.67 -5.33 5.98
N ASN A 10 -17.98 -6.63 6.08
CA ASN A 10 -19.15 -7.16 6.77
C ASN A 10 -18.76 -8.26 7.77
N GLU A 11 -17.85 -7.95 8.69
CA GLU A 11 -17.37 -8.91 9.72
C GLU A 11 -18.51 -9.52 10.55
N LEU A 12 -19.62 -8.78 10.72
CA LEU A 12 -20.78 -9.21 11.50
C LEU A 12 -21.72 -10.18 10.76
N GLY A 13 -21.45 -10.47 9.47
CA GLY A 13 -22.25 -11.41 8.67
C GLY A 13 -23.72 -11.04 8.59
N SER A 14 -24.04 -9.74 8.68
CA SER A 14 -25.43 -9.31 8.83
C SER A 14 -26.18 -9.42 7.52
N ARG A 15 -27.35 -10.08 7.55
CA ARG A 15 -28.16 -10.35 6.38
C ARG A 15 -28.79 -9.05 5.85
N VAL A 16 -28.53 -8.71 4.60
CA VAL A 16 -29.18 -7.58 3.91
C VAL A 16 -30.55 -8.05 3.42
N LEU A 17 -31.62 -7.34 3.76
CA LEU A 17 -32.96 -7.69 3.30
C LEU A 17 -33.06 -7.50 1.77
N PRO A 18 -33.83 -8.37 1.07
CA PRO A 18 -34.09 -8.17 -0.34
C PRO A 18 -34.74 -6.79 -0.57
N LEU A 19 -34.27 -6.06 -1.60
CA LEU A 19 -34.67 -4.69 -1.96
C LEU A 19 -34.18 -3.58 -1.01
N SER A 20 -33.29 -3.88 -0.06
CA SER A 20 -32.63 -2.89 0.78
C SER A 20 -31.19 -2.66 0.32
N THR A 21 -30.78 -1.39 0.21
CA THR A 21 -29.38 -1.01 0.02
C THR A 21 -28.75 -0.69 1.36
N ARG A 22 -27.62 -1.31 1.67
CA ARG A 22 -26.81 -0.99 2.87
C ARG A 22 -25.44 -0.48 2.45
N SER A 23 -25.05 0.65 3.02
CA SER A 23 -23.69 1.18 2.89
C SER A 23 -22.81 0.58 3.99
N TYR A 24 -21.67 0.02 3.61
CA TYR A 24 -20.61 -0.36 4.53
C TYR A 24 -19.48 0.66 4.37
N GLU A 25 -19.02 1.20 5.49
CA GLU A 25 -17.86 2.08 5.53
C GLU A 25 -16.81 1.39 6.38
N VAL A 26 -15.70 1.05 5.76
CA VAL A 26 -14.54 0.51 6.45
C VAL A 26 -13.37 1.43 6.22
N GLU A 27 -12.89 2.00 7.32
CA GLU A 27 -11.63 2.71 7.31
C GLU A 27 -10.51 1.67 7.24
N VAL A 28 -9.93 1.52 6.05
CA VAL A 28 -8.65 0.85 5.91
C VAL A 28 -7.63 1.76 6.58
N SER A 29 -7.37 1.53 7.86
CA SER A 29 -6.37 2.28 8.62
C SER A 29 -5.04 2.24 7.85
N THR A 30 -4.72 3.33 7.18
CA THR A 30 -3.35 3.65 6.80
C THR A 30 -2.71 4.06 8.11
N SER A 31 -2.18 3.08 8.85
CA SER A 31 -1.26 3.36 9.93
C SER A 31 -0.25 4.37 9.38
N THR A 32 -0.21 5.56 9.96
CA THR A 32 0.75 6.59 9.59
C THR A 32 2.12 6.05 9.98
N LEU A 33 2.73 5.27 9.09
CA LEU A 33 4.05 4.71 9.29
C LEU A 33 5.01 5.88 9.42
N SER A 34 5.96 5.76 10.35
CA SER A 34 7.06 6.71 10.40
C SER A 34 7.86 6.67 9.09
N TRP A 35 8.63 7.72 8.81
CA TRP A 35 9.42 7.80 7.57
C TRP A 35 10.29 6.56 7.34
N PHE A 36 10.98 6.10 8.39
CA PHE A 36 11.88 4.95 8.29
C PHE A 36 11.13 3.62 8.13
N GLU A 37 9.97 3.46 8.77
CA GLU A 37 9.11 2.28 8.56
C GLU A 37 8.58 2.25 7.12
N THR A 38 8.16 3.40 6.59
CA THR A 38 7.71 3.52 5.20
C THR A 38 8.81 3.14 4.22
N VAL A 39 10.04 3.64 4.42
CA VAL A 39 11.19 3.29 3.57
C VAL A 39 11.55 1.81 3.72
N GLY A 40 11.49 1.25 4.93
CA GLY A 40 11.72 -0.17 5.18
C GLY A 40 10.70 -1.07 4.48
N GLU A 41 9.42 -0.74 4.56
CA GLU A 41 8.36 -1.45 3.83
C GLU A 41 8.57 -1.35 2.31
N GLN A 42 8.84 -0.14 1.79
CA GLN A 42 9.15 0.08 0.37
C GLN A 42 10.36 -0.73 -0.08
N MET A 43 11.39 -0.87 0.77
CA MET A 43 12.59 -1.64 0.47
C MET A 43 12.35 -3.15 0.51
N SER A 44 11.58 -3.66 1.47
CA SER A 44 11.23 -5.09 1.55
C SER A 44 10.30 -5.54 0.42
N THR A 45 9.44 -4.62 -0.03
CA THR A 45 8.47 -4.87 -1.09
C THR A 45 9.07 -4.65 -2.47
N PHE A 46 10.00 -3.69 -2.59
CA PHE A 46 10.68 -3.25 -3.82
C PHE A 46 9.76 -3.19 -5.06
N ALA A 47 8.47 -2.92 -4.82
CA ALA A 47 7.45 -2.91 -5.86
C ALA A 47 7.35 -1.49 -6.40
N LEU A 48 8.01 -1.26 -7.52
CA LEU A 48 7.70 -0.15 -8.42
C LEU A 48 6.75 -0.72 -9.48
N GLY A 49 5.47 -0.32 -9.46
CA GLY A 49 4.53 -0.85 -10.43
C GLY A 49 3.06 -0.58 -10.15
N PRO A 50 2.19 -1.06 -11.04
CA PRO A 50 0.75 -1.00 -10.83
C PRO A 50 0.35 -1.89 -9.65
N ILE A 51 -0.41 -1.31 -8.73
CA ILE A 51 -1.14 -2.01 -7.69
C ILE A 51 -2.62 -2.06 -8.09
N SER A 52 -3.23 -3.22 -7.91
CA SER A 52 -4.68 -3.39 -8.13
C SER A 52 -5.36 -3.47 -6.78
N VAL A 53 -6.38 -2.64 -6.60
CA VAL A 53 -7.34 -2.73 -5.50
C VAL A 53 -8.54 -3.49 -6.04
N GLU A 54 -8.75 -4.70 -5.53
CA GLU A 54 -9.86 -5.57 -5.92
C GLU A 54 -10.93 -5.49 -4.83
N LEU A 55 -12.15 -5.16 -5.23
CA LEU A 55 -13.35 -5.19 -4.41
C LEU A 55 -14.18 -6.39 -4.86
N GLU A 56 -14.39 -7.32 -3.95
CA GLU A 56 -15.16 -8.53 -4.19
C GLU A 56 -16.43 -8.51 -3.34
N LEU A 57 -17.57 -8.72 -3.99
CA LEU A 57 -18.89 -8.86 -3.37
C LEU A 57 -19.34 -10.31 -3.54
N ALA A 58 -19.35 -11.06 -2.44
CA ALA A 58 -19.92 -12.40 -2.39
C ALA A 58 -21.38 -12.32 -1.94
N TYR A 59 -22.28 -12.97 -2.68
CA TYR A 59 -23.68 -13.17 -2.29
C TYR A 59 -23.84 -14.56 -1.66
N ASP A 60 -24.38 -14.59 -0.44
CA ASP A 60 -24.46 -15.69 0.54
C ASP A 60 -24.81 -17.10 -0.02
N ASP A 61 -25.49 -17.21 -1.17
CA ASP A 61 -26.00 -18.48 -1.73
C ASP A 61 -25.79 -18.64 -3.26
N SER A 62 -25.08 -17.71 -3.92
CA SER A 62 -24.75 -17.83 -5.34
C SER A 62 -23.24 -17.88 -5.52
N GLU A 63 -22.72 -18.83 -6.30
CA GLU A 63 -21.30 -18.86 -6.71
C GLU A 63 -20.88 -17.63 -7.55
N GLU A 64 -21.83 -16.74 -7.87
CA GLU A 64 -21.59 -15.50 -8.58
C GLU A 64 -21.03 -14.44 -7.62
N THR A 65 -19.73 -14.19 -7.73
CA THR A 65 -19.09 -13.03 -7.11
C THR A 65 -19.04 -11.87 -8.10
N LEU A 66 -19.43 -10.68 -7.63
CA LEU A 66 -19.26 -9.45 -8.39
C LEU A 66 -17.94 -8.80 -7.96
N SER A 67 -16.99 -8.72 -8.89
CA SER A 67 -15.69 -8.12 -8.65
C SER A 67 -15.53 -6.80 -9.41
N GLY A 68 -15.03 -5.76 -8.74
CA GLY A 68 -14.54 -4.53 -9.36
C GLY A 68 -13.06 -4.34 -9.05
N SER A 69 -12.26 -3.88 -10.02
CA SER A 69 -10.83 -3.63 -9.81
C SER A 69 -10.45 -2.19 -10.18
N LEU A 70 -9.66 -1.55 -9.33
CA LEU A 70 -9.04 -0.24 -9.58
C LEU A 70 -7.53 -0.38 -9.60
N THR A 71 -6.89 0.00 -10.69
CA THR A 71 -5.43 -0.05 -10.80
C THR A 71 -4.85 1.34 -10.57
N GLN A 72 -3.92 1.45 -9.64
CA GLN A 72 -3.16 2.68 -9.38
C GLN A 72 -1.66 2.38 -9.48
N PHE A 73 -0.86 3.35 -9.90
CA PHE A 73 0.58 3.16 -9.98
C PHE A 73 1.24 3.60 -8.67
N LEU A 74 1.95 2.67 -8.01
CA LEU A 74 2.67 2.94 -6.78
C LEU A 74 4.11 3.37 -7.10
N PHE A 75 4.49 4.59 -6.67
CA PHE A 75 5.84 5.13 -6.82
C PHE A 75 6.49 5.38 -5.44
N PRO A 76 7.55 4.64 -5.06
CA PRO A 76 8.19 4.72 -3.74
C PRO A 76 9.19 5.89 -3.68
N TRP A 77 8.67 7.12 -3.73
CA TRP A 77 9.50 8.32 -3.80
C TRP A 77 10.31 8.59 -2.51
N GLN A 78 9.81 8.17 -1.34
CA GLN A 78 10.52 8.33 -0.06
C GLN A 78 11.82 7.51 -0.04
N LEU A 79 11.77 6.27 -0.55
CA LEU A 79 12.96 5.44 -0.73
C LEU A 79 13.96 6.11 -1.67
N LEU A 80 13.49 6.65 -2.81
CA LEU A 80 14.36 7.35 -3.77
C LEU A 80 15.05 8.56 -3.14
N VAL A 81 14.32 9.40 -2.41
CA VAL A 81 14.87 10.55 -1.68
C VAL A 81 15.90 10.10 -0.63
N THR A 82 15.61 9.03 0.10
CA THR A 82 16.52 8.49 1.13
C THR A 82 17.84 8.00 0.53
N VAL A 83 17.78 7.30 -0.61
CA VAL A 83 18.97 6.84 -1.33
C VAL A 83 19.79 8.02 -1.86
N LEU A 84 19.15 9.03 -2.47
CA LEU A 84 19.84 10.22 -2.96
C LEU A 84 20.53 10.99 -1.83
N ALA A 85 19.87 11.13 -0.67
CA ALA A 85 20.45 11.78 0.50
C ALA A 85 21.71 11.04 1.00
N LEU A 86 21.66 9.70 1.06
CA LEU A 86 22.81 8.87 1.44
C LEU A 86 24.00 9.05 0.49
N VAL A 87 23.76 9.01 -0.82
CA VAL A 87 24.79 9.23 -1.84
C VAL A 87 25.39 10.64 -1.71
N PHE A 88 24.56 11.65 -1.49
CA PHE A 88 25.02 13.03 -1.33
C PHE A 88 25.93 13.20 -0.10
N ILE A 89 25.54 12.63 1.05
CA ILE A 89 26.35 12.63 2.27
C ILE A 89 27.67 11.90 2.05
N PHE A 90 27.65 10.74 1.39
CA PHE A 90 28.85 9.98 1.07
C PHE A 90 29.83 10.79 0.22
N LEU A 91 29.35 11.46 -0.83
CA LEU A 91 30.17 12.33 -1.69
C LEU A 91 30.75 13.52 -0.93
N LEU A 92 29.98 14.14 -0.03
CA LEU A 92 30.47 15.23 0.81
C LEU A 92 31.62 14.77 1.71
N VAL A 93 31.44 13.65 2.42
CA VAL A 93 32.47 13.08 3.31
C VAL A 93 33.73 12.72 2.51
N TYR A 94 33.56 12.08 1.34
CA TYR A 94 34.67 11.74 0.46
C TYR A 94 35.44 12.98 0.00
N ARG A 95 34.73 14.04 -0.42
CA ARG A 95 35.34 15.30 -0.87
C ARG A 95 36.05 16.05 0.26
N LEU A 96 35.46 16.09 1.44
CA LEU A 96 36.04 16.72 2.64
C LEU A 96 37.28 15.93 3.13
N GLY A 97 37.23 14.61 3.10
CA GLY A 97 38.36 13.74 3.43
C GLY A 97 39.54 13.92 2.48
N LYS A 98 39.28 14.07 1.17
CA LYS A 98 40.31 14.35 0.17
C LYS A 98 40.96 15.73 0.34
N LYS A 99 40.29 16.70 0.96
CA LYS A 99 40.85 18.04 1.22
C LYS A 99 41.75 18.09 2.47
N ARG A 100 41.67 17.08 3.34
CA ARG A 100 42.45 17.00 4.59
C ARG A 100 43.68 16.10 4.51
N ARG A 101 43.87 15.36 3.40
CA ARG A 101 45.10 14.66 3.03
C ARG A 101 45.80 15.43 1.93
#